data_AF-A0A1C5RGJ5-F1
#
_entry.id   AF-A0A1C5RGJ5-F1
#
_cell.length_a   1.000
_cell.length_b   1.000
_cell.length_c   1.000
_cell.angle_alpha   90.00
_cell.angle_beta   90.00
_cell.angle_gamma   90.00
#
_symmetry.space_group_name_H-M   'P 1'
#
loop_
_entity.id
_entity.type
_entity.pdbx_description
1 polymer ?
#
loop_
_entity_poly.entity_id
_entity_poly.type
_entity_poly.pdbx_seq_one_letter_code
_entity_poly.pdbx_strand_id
1 'polypeptide(L)'
;MDNNIWVQNLCKQFEDFSLDNVSFKVPKGRIVGFIGENGAGKSTTINLILNELNKDSGQIQVFGIDHTIPTIKENIGVVFDECNFHDVFTAADIEKILKGVYKTWDSNLFHNT
;
A
#
# COMPACT_ATOMS: atom_id res chain seq x y z
N MET A 1 -9.78 -13.56 -14.69
CA MET A 1 -9.38 -13.62 -13.26
C MET A 1 -9.09 -12.20 -12.82
N ASP A 2 -9.88 -11.66 -11.91
CA ASP A 2 -9.72 -10.29 -11.43
C ASP A 2 -8.49 -10.22 -10.50
N ASN A 3 -7.48 -9.45 -10.89
CA ASN A 3 -6.31 -9.17 -10.06
C ASN A 3 -6.53 -7.84 -9.35
N ASN A 4 -6.34 -7.81 -8.03
CA ASN A 4 -6.40 -6.56 -7.25
C ASN A 4 -5.07 -5.80 -7.32
N ILE A 5 -3.94 -6.50 -7.50
CA ILE A 5 -2.62 -5.87 -7.67
C ILE A 5 -1.92 -6.54 -8.84
N TRP A 6 -1.37 -5.72 -9.73
CA TRP A 6 -0.58 -6.17 -10.86
C TRP A 6 0.70 -5.35 -10.95
N VAL A 7 1.84 -6.03 -10.95
CA VAL A 7 3.17 -5.43 -11.06
C VAL A 7 3.88 -6.06 -12.24
N GLN A 8 4.42 -5.25 -13.13
CA GLN A 8 5.16 -5.71 -14.30
C GLN A 8 6.46 -4.94 -14.49
N ASN A 9 7.55 -5.69 -14.60
CA ASN A 9 8.90 -5.23 -14.88
C ASN A 9 9.32 -4.04 -13.99
N LEU A 10 8.96 -4.10 -12.71
CA LEU A 10 9.22 -3.03 -11.75
C LEU A 10 10.70 -2.98 -11.41
N CYS A 11 11.31 -1.81 -11.65
CA CYS A 11 12.68 -1.55 -11.24
C CYS A 11 12.78 -0.34 -10.30
N LYS A 12 13.71 -0.44 -9.35
CA LYS A 12 14.09 0.66 -8.46
C LYS A 12 15.55 0.51 -8.05
N GLN A 13 16.34 1.55 -8.23
CA GLN A 13 17.75 1.60 -7.89
C GLN A 13 18.00 2.55 -6.71
N PHE A 14 18.80 2.10 -5.77
CA PHE A 14 19.47 2.88 -4.74
C PHE A 14 20.99 2.62 -4.85
N GLU A 15 21.79 3.25 -3.99
CA GLU A 15 23.24 3.07 -3.99
C GLU A 15 23.65 1.61 -3.76
N ASP A 16 23.14 0.99 -2.69
CA ASP A 16 23.52 -0.38 -2.27
C ASP A 16 22.45 -1.45 -2.53
N PHE A 17 21.32 -1.09 -3.13
CA PHE A 17 20.18 -1.99 -3.29
C PHE A 17 19.43 -1.71 -4.60
N SER A 18 18.93 -2.77 -5.24
CA SER A 18 18.05 -2.65 -6.39
C SER A 18 16.92 -3.68 -6.40
N LEU A 19 15.77 -3.23 -6.86
CA LEU A 19 14.74 -4.09 -7.43
C LEU A 19 14.98 -4.14 -8.93
N ASP A 20 15.17 -5.35 -9.46
CA ASP A 20 15.39 -5.57 -10.89
C ASP A 20 14.28 -6.46 -11.46
N ASN A 21 13.49 -5.89 -12.37
CA ASN A 21 12.49 -6.57 -13.18
C ASN A 21 11.45 -7.41 -12.38
N VAL A 22 10.97 -6.89 -11.26
CA VAL A 22 9.98 -7.59 -10.42
C VAL A 22 8.62 -7.62 -11.11
N SER A 23 8.03 -8.80 -11.23
CA SER A 23 6.72 -9.01 -11.85
C SER A 23 5.89 -10.04 -11.10
N PHE A 24 4.65 -9.68 -10.74
CA PHE A 24 3.71 -10.60 -10.09
C PHE A 24 2.26 -10.09 -10.19
N LYS A 25 1.31 -10.97 -9.86
CA LYS A 25 -0.11 -10.62 -9.74
C LYS A 25 -0.66 -11.12 -8.41
N VAL A 26 -1.47 -10.29 -7.75
CA VAL A 26 -2.24 -10.68 -6.56
C VAL A 26 -3.71 -10.80 -6.94
N PRO A 27 -4.27 -12.02 -6.95
CA PRO A 27 -5.68 -12.22 -7.24
C PRO A 27 -6.58 -11.60 -6.17
N LYS A 28 -7.78 -11.17 -6.56
CA LYS A 28 -8.80 -10.69 -5.62
C LYS A 28 -9.14 -11.75 -4.56
N GLY A 29 -9.32 -11.31 -3.32
CA GLY A 29 -9.73 -12.17 -2.19
C GLY A 29 -8.64 -13.09 -1.65
N ARG A 30 -7.37 -12.78 -1.88
CA ARG A 30 -6.22 -13.56 -1.41
C ARG A 30 -5.43 -12.80 -0.36
N ILE A 31 -4.96 -13.54 0.64
CA ILE A 31 -3.93 -13.09 1.57
C ILE A 31 -2.60 -13.60 1.01
N VAL A 32 -1.65 -12.68 0.84
CA VAL A 32 -0.32 -12.97 0.30
C VAL A 32 0.73 -12.34 1.20
N GLY A 33 1.92 -12.93 1.27
CA GLY A 33 3.06 -12.39 1.99
C GLY A 33 4.31 -12.40 1.13
N PHE A 34 5.13 -11.36 1.23
CA PHE A 34 6.48 -11.37 0.68
C PHE A 34 7.41 -12.12 1.63
N ILE A 35 8.14 -13.10 1.11
CA ILE A 35 9.11 -13.90 1.88
C ILE A 35 10.49 -13.65 1.29
N GLY A 36 11.47 -13.38 2.16
CA GLY A 36 12.85 -13.12 1.77
C GLY A 36 13.65 -12.53 2.94
N GLU A 37 14.96 -12.51 2.80
CA GLU A 37 15.88 -11.97 3.82
C GLU A 37 15.70 -10.46 4.03
N ASN A 38 16.26 -9.93 5.12
CA ASN A 38 16.31 -8.47 5.33
C ASN A 38 17.12 -7.82 4.21
N GLY A 39 16.62 -6.70 3.68
CA GLY A 39 17.21 -6.05 2.51
C GLY A 39 16.77 -6.63 1.15
N ALA A 40 16.00 -7.72 1.10
CA ALA A 40 15.53 -8.30 -0.18
C ALA A 40 14.49 -7.42 -0.94
N GLY A 41 14.15 -6.23 -0.46
CA GLY A 41 13.25 -5.31 -1.16
C GLY A 41 11.75 -5.46 -0.87
N LYS A 42 11.37 -6.22 0.17
CA LYS A 42 9.96 -6.45 0.55
C LYS A 42 9.23 -5.14 0.85
N SER A 43 9.71 -4.38 1.83
CA SER A 43 9.11 -3.08 2.22
C SER A 43 9.21 -2.06 1.09
N THR A 44 10.32 -2.05 0.33
CA THR A 44 10.48 -1.21 -0.86
C THR A 44 9.38 -1.48 -1.88
N THR A 45 9.09 -2.75 -2.16
CA THR A 45 8.04 -3.14 -3.12
C THR A 45 6.66 -2.69 -2.64
N ILE A 46 6.36 -2.85 -1.35
CA ILE A 46 5.10 -2.37 -0.75
C ILE A 46 4.98 -0.84 -0.90
N ASN A 47 6.03 -0.10 -0.55
CA ASN A 47 6.03 1.37 -0.65
C ASN A 47 5.90 1.87 -2.09
N LEU A 48 6.49 1.16 -3.06
CA LEU A 48 6.29 1.44 -4.49
C LEU A 48 4.84 1.20 -4.90
N ILE A 49 4.18 0.12 -4.44
CA ILE A 49 2.76 -0.13 -4.73
C ILE A 49 1.87 0.97 -4.14
N LEU A 50 2.17 1.42 -2.93
CA LEU A 50 1.43 2.49 -2.24
C LEU A 50 1.69 3.89 -2.83
N ASN A 51 2.60 4.00 -3.81
CA ASN A 51 3.07 5.27 -4.37
C ASN A 51 3.67 6.19 -3.30
N GLU A 52 4.33 5.62 -2.28
CA GLU A 52 5.13 6.35 -1.27
C GLU A 52 6.60 6.46 -1.71
N LEU A 53 7.00 5.65 -2.70
CA LEU A 53 8.27 5.75 -3.39
C LEU A 53 8.02 5.84 -4.90
N ASN A 54 8.83 6.64 -5.59
CA ASN A 54 8.83 6.69 -7.05
C ASN A 54 9.62 5.51 -7.61
N LYS A 55 9.00 4.69 -8.48
CA LYS A 55 9.68 3.68 -9.29
C LYS A 55 10.56 4.33 -10.35
N ASP A 56 11.61 3.65 -10.79
CA ASP A 56 12.45 4.13 -11.90
C ASP A 56 11.89 3.64 -13.25
N SER A 57 11.33 2.42 -13.28
CA SER A 57 10.65 1.88 -14.46
C SER A 57 9.60 0.81 -14.08
N GLY A 58 8.91 0.26 -15.08
CA GLY A 58 7.86 -0.74 -14.90
C GLY A 58 6.46 -0.15 -14.68
N GLN A 59 5.49 -1.02 -14.40
CA GLN A 59 4.08 -0.67 -14.25
C GLN A 59 3.50 -1.28 -12.98
N ILE A 60 2.64 -0.52 -12.30
CA ILE A 60 1.88 -0.98 -11.14
C ILE A 60 0.43 -0.55 -11.31
N GLN A 61 -0.48 -1.52 -11.21
CA GLN A 61 -1.92 -1.29 -11.15
C GLN A 61 -2.51 -1.86 -9.87
N VAL A 62 -3.40 -1.12 -9.26
CA VAL A 62 -4.22 -1.54 -8.12
C VAL A 62 -5.68 -1.37 -8.51
N PHE A 63 -6.49 -2.42 -8.33
CA PHE A 63 -7.87 -2.50 -8.82
C PHE A 63 -8.02 -2.21 -10.33
N GLY A 64 -6.99 -2.53 -11.13
CA GLY A 64 -6.95 -2.28 -12.57
C GLY A 64 -6.70 -0.81 -12.96
N ILE A 65 -6.40 0.05 -11.99
CA ILE A 65 -6.10 1.48 -12.21
C ILE A 65 -4.61 1.70 -11.86
N ASP A 66 -3.94 2.61 -12.57
CA ASP A 66 -2.55 2.96 -12.26
C ASP A 66 -2.43 3.47 -10.81
N HIS A 67 -1.52 2.88 -10.03
CA HIS A 67 -1.36 3.17 -8.60
C HIS A 67 -1.12 4.65 -8.24
N THR A 68 -0.69 5.48 -9.20
CA THR A 68 -0.48 6.91 -8.99
C THR A 68 -1.78 7.72 -8.88
N ILE A 69 -2.91 7.16 -9.32
CA ILE A 69 -4.20 7.83 -9.29
C ILE A 69 -4.69 7.95 -7.83
N PRO A 70 -4.84 9.17 -7.28
CA PRO A 70 -5.10 9.36 -5.85
C PRO A 70 -6.37 8.70 -5.32
N THR A 71 -7.41 8.59 -6.15
CA THR A 71 -8.71 8.01 -5.76
C THR A 71 -8.63 6.53 -5.42
N ILE A 72 -7.56 5.83 -5.82
CA ILE A 72 -7.34 4.43 -5.44
C ILE A 72 -7.10 4.32 -3.93
N LYS A 73 -6.42 5.29 -3.32
CA LYS A 73 -6.08 5.28 -1.88
C LYS A 73 -7.32 5.23 -0.98
N GLU A 74 -8.48 5.68 -1.47
CA GLU A 74 -9.78 5.55 -0.77
C GLU A 74 -10.17 4.09 -0.49
N ASN A 75 -9.64 3.15 -1.27
CA ASN A 75 -9.96 1.72 -1.19
C ASN A 75 -8.78 0.89 -0.65
N ILE A 76 -7.76 1.53 -0.08
CA ILE A 76 -6.58 0.87 0.49
C ILE A 76 -6.45 1.25 1.97
N GLY A 77 -6.40 0.23 2.82
CA GLY A 77 -5.96 0.35 4.21
C GLY A 77 -4.49 -0.05 4.34
N VAL A 78 -3.72 0.69 5.13
CA VAL A 78 -2.30 0.41 5.37
C VAL A 78 -2.02 0.44 6.87
N VAL A 79 -1.25 -0.55 7.34
CA VAL A 79 -0.69 -0.57 8.68
C VAL A 79 0.83 -0.60 8.51
N PHE A 80 1.50 0.44 8.97
CA PHE A 80 2.96 0.51 8.95
C PHE A 80 3.54 -0.16 10.19
N ASP A 81 4.83 -0.49 10.13
CA ASP A 81 5.57 -1.05 11.28
C ASP A 81 5.57 -0.09 12.47
N GLU A 82 5.65 1.21 12.19
CA GLU A 82 5.52 2.28 13.17
C GLU A 82 4.13 2.93 13.13
N CYS A 83 3.58 3.21 14.31
CA CYS A 83 2.36 4.01 14.44
C CYS A 83 2.72 5.48 14.23
N ASN A 84 2.25 6.06 13.12
CA ASN A 84 2.54 7.46 12.77
C ASN A 84 1.61 8.48 13.47
N PHE A 85 0.79 8.05 14.43
CA PHE A 85 -0.06 8.94 15.22
C PHE A 85 0.62 9.30 16.53
N HIS A 86 0.47 10.55 16.98
CA HIS A 86 1.00 10.97 18.27
C HIS A 86 0.28 10.24 19.42
N ASP A 87 1.06 9.76 20.40
CA ASP A 87 0.57 8.98 21.56
C ASP A 87 -0.53 9.62 22.41
N VAL A 88 -0.76 10.94 22.27
CA VAL A 88 -1.82 11.65 23.00
C VAL A 88 -3.19 11.46 22.35
N PHE A 89 -3.23 10.99 21.11
CA PHE A 89 -4.49 10.79 20.39
C PHE A 89 -5.16 9.49 20.82
N THR A 90 -6.44 9.60 21.17
CA THR A 90 -7.29 8.44 21.37
C THR A 90 -7.77 7.88 20.03
N ALA A 91 -8.30 6.66 20.03
CA ALA A 91 -8.95 6.09 18.84
C ALA A 91 -10.06 7.01 18.29
N ALA A 92 -10.79 7.70 19.17
CA ALA A 92 -11.82 8.67 18.78
C ALA A 92 -11.23 9.94 18.13
N ASP A 93 -10.01 10.34 18.49
CA ASP A 93 -9.34 11.48 17.84
C ASP A 93 -8.80 11.09 16.47
N ILE A 94 -8.24 9.89 16.35
CA ILE A 94 -7.82 9.32 15.06
C ILE A 94 -9.04 9.17 14.12
N GLU A 95 -10.18 8.71 14.63
CA GLU A 95 -11.42 8.60 13.85
C GLU A 95 -11.82 9.95 13.24
N LYS A 96 -11.80 11.05 14.03
CA LYS A 96 -12.13 12.39 13.53
C LYS A 96 -11.21 12.81 12.38
N ILE A 97 -9.92 12.48 12.45
CA ILE A 97 -8.94 12.77 11.41
C ILE A 97 -9.26 11.95 10.16
N LEU A 98 -9.36 10.61 10.30
CA LEU A 98 -9.55 9.70 9.17
C LEU A 98 -10.91 9.89 8.49
N LYS A 99 -11.95 10.26 9.23
CA LYS A 99 -13.27 10.63 8.68
C LYS A 99 -13.20 11.85 7.75
N GLY A 100 -12.23 12.75 7.95
CA GLY A 100 -11.96 13.86 7.04
C GLY A 100 -11.13 13.47 5.82
N VAL A 101 -10.42 12.35 5.88
CA VAL A 101 -9.54 11.86 4.80
C VAL A 101 -10.29 10.93 3.84
N TYR A 102 -11.06 9.97 4.37
CA TYR A 102 -11.79 8.98 3.58
C TYR A 102 -13.22 9.43 3.29
N LYS A 103 -13.60 9.42 2.01
CA LYS A 103 -14.95 9.82 1.57
C LYS A 103 -16.03 8.85 2.02
N THR A 104 -15.67 7.58 2.18
CA THR A 104 -16.59 6.49 2.52
C THR A 104 -16.38 5.99 3.95
N TRP A 105 -15.87 6.83 4.85
CA TRP A 105 -15.69 6.47 6.26
C TRP A 105 -17.03 6.08 6.91
N ASP A 106 -17.04 4.94 7.59
CA ASP A 106 -18.19 4.45 8.34
C ASP A 106 -17.88 4.41 9.84
N SER A 107 -18.34 5.43 10.56
CA SER A 107 -18.21 5.52 12.02
C SER A 107 -18.90 4.36 12.74
N ASN A 108 -20.02 3.84 12.21
CA ASN A 108 -20.71 2.72 12.85
C ASN A 108 -19.88 1.45 12.73
N LEU A 109 -19.29 1.18 11.56
CA LEU A 109 -18.41 0.04 11.40
C LEU A 109 -17.18 0.15 12.32
N PHE A 110 -16.56 1.33 12.39
CA PHE A 110 -15.38 1.58 13.21
C PHE A 110 -15.60 1.29 14.71
N HIS A 111 -16.79 1.57 15.24
CA HIS A 111 -17.11 1.31 16.65
C HIS A 111 -17.64 -0.10 16.94
N ASN A 112 -18.01 -0.87 15.92
CA ASN A 112 -18.67 -2.18 16.07
C ASN A 112 -17.81 -3.38 15.67
N THR A 113 -16.53 -3.16 15.35
CA THR A 113 -15.49 -4.21 15.22
C THR A 113 -14.77 -4.44 16.52
#